data_AF-Q8PWZ4-F1
#
_entry.id   AF-Q8PWZ4-F1
#
_cell.length_a   1.000
_cell.length_b   1.000
_cell.length_c   1.000
_cell.angle_alpha   90.00
_cell.angle_beta   90.00
_cell.angle_gamma   90.00
#
_symmetry.space_group_name_H-M   'P 1'
#
loop_
_entity.id
_entity.type
_entity.pdbx_description
1 polymer ?
#
loop_
_entity_poly.entity_id
_entity_poly.type
_entity_poly.pdbx_seq_one_letter_code
_entity_poly.pdbx_strand_id
1 'polypeptide(L)'
;MSKINGKIAVFTVFLVLVVVYGYMQAPTNREVKIDSFLIQFENGTTEPEVKAILENYNMTLNYSIDCNSDNGGYKYYIKVDKDDMPDVVKDGLKKDKNWTDSGSPSFTKGDYVIYPVTEQAIHDKNFLEILKRHNIQVKTFVWCLVSYRDNSTRYDVLGKNCITEKDANRITNELEMNENVLIVMPEYICY
;
A
#
# COMPACT_ATOMS: atom_id res chain seq x y z
N MET A 1 -57.17 -27.85 -20.09
CA MET A 1 -56.02 -27.65 -19.18
C MET A 1 -54.84 -26.90 -19.81
N SER A 2 -54.49 -27.05 -21.11
CA SER A 2 -53.26 -26.42 -21.66
C SER A 2 -53.19 -24.89 -21.57
N LYS A 3 -54.31 -24.17 -21.77
CA LYS A 3 -54.35 -22.69 -21.69
C LYS A 3 -54.00 -22.13 -20.30
N ILE A 4 -54.38 -22.83 -19.22
CA ILE A 4 -54.07 -22.42 -17.84
C ILE A 4 -52.57 -22.64 -17.57
N ASN A 5 -52.04 -23.79 -18.00
CA ASN A 5 -50.62 -24.11 -17.86
C ASN A 5 -49.73 -23.11 -18.60
N GLY A 6 -50.16 -22.62 -19.78
CA GLY A 6 -49.45 -21.59 -20.53
C GLY A 6 -49.38 -20.24 -19.80
N LYS A 7 -50.48 -19.79 -19.17
CA LYS A 7 -50.50 -18.54 -18.39
C LYS A 7 -49.62 -18.61 -17.14
N ILE A 8 -49.66 -19.75 -16.43
CA ILE A 8 -48.82 -19.99 -15.25
C ILE A 8 -47.34 -19.96 -15.65
N ALA A 9 -46.97 -20.61 -16.75
CA ALA A 9 -45.58 -20.60 -17.24
C ALA A 9 -45.07 -19.18 -17.55
N VAL A 10 -45.87 -18.36 -18.24
CA VAL A 10 -45.50 -16.96 -18.55
C VAL A 10 -45.33 -16.12 -17.28
N PHE A 11 -46.24 -16.27 -16.31
CA PHE A 11 -46.15 -15.54 -15.04
C PHE A 11 -44.91 -15.94 -14.23
N THR A 12 -44.56 -17.23 -14.19
CA THR A 12 -43.34 -17.71 -13.54
C THR A 12 -42.09 -17.14 -14.20
N VAL A 13 -42.01 -17.13 -15.54
CA VAL A 13 -40.88 -16.54 -16.27
C VAL A 13 -40.78 -15.04 -15.98
N PHE A 14 -41.90 -14.32 -15.94
CA PHE A 14 -41.92 -12.89 -15.60
C PHE A 14 -41.41 -12.63 -14.18
N LEU A 15 -41.84 -13.41 -13.18
CA LEU A 15 -41.34 -13.31 -11.81
C LEU A 15 -39.84 -13.55 -11.71
N VAL A 16 -39.32 -14.57 -12.41
CA VAL A 16 -37.88 -14.84 -12.46
C VAL A 16 -37.13 -13.65 -13.07
N LEU A 17 -37.63 -13.06 -14.15
CA LEU A 17 -37.04 -11.86 -14.76
C LEU A 17 -37.05 -10.66 -13.81
N VAL A 18 -38.12 -10.44 -13.05
CA VAL A 18 -38.19 -9.35 -12.05
C VAL A 18 -37.19 -9.56 -10.92
N VAL A 19 -37.06 -10.80 -10.42
CA VAL A 19 -36.08 -11.13 -9.36
C VAL A 19 -34.65 -10.96 -9.88
N VAL A 20 -34.35 -11.44 -11.09
CA VAL A 20 -33.04 -11.28 -11.73
C VAL A 20 -32.73 -9.80 -11.95
N TYR A 21 -33.70 -9.02 -12.45
CA TYR A 21 -33.54 -7.58 -12.64
C TYR A 21 -33.33 -6.85 -11.31
N GLY A 22 -34.06 -7.20 -10.26
CA GLY A 22 -33.87 -6.66 -8.92
C GLY A 22 -32.47 -6.98 -8.36
N TYR A 23 -31.96 -8.20 -8.60
CA TYR A 23 -30.61 -8.59 -8.20
C TYR A 23 -29.52 -7.88 -9.02
N MET A 24 -29.76 -7.64 -10.31
CA MET A 24 -28.87 -6.83 -11.16
C MET A 24 -28.81 -5.36 -10.73
N GLN A 25 -29.92 -4.84 -10.19
CA GLN A 25 -30.01 -3.46 -9.71
C GLN A 25 -29.57 -3.30 -8.25
N ALA A 26 -29.35 -4.40 -7.52
CA ALA A 26 -28.80 -4.31 -6.17
C ALA A 26 -27.41 -3.67 -6.27
N PRO A 27 -27.17 -2.50 -5.65
CA PRO A 27 -25.89 -1.83 -5.75
C PRO A 27 -24.82 -2.77 -5.22
N THR A 28 -23.92 -3.22 -6.11
CA THR A 28 -22.71 -3.96 -5.77
C THR A 28 -21.65 -3.05 -5.15
N ASN A 29 -22.00 -1.79 -4.86
CA ASN A 29 -21.16 -0.79 -4.26
C ASN A 29 -20.92 -1.11 -2.77
N ARG A 30 -20.20 -2.19 -2.51
CA ARG A 30 -19.53 -2.37 -1.23
C ARG A 30 -18.47 -1.29 -1.17
N GLU A 31 -18.70 -0.29 -0.34
CA GLU A 31 -17.69 0.72 -0.04
C GLU A 31 -16.43 0.01 0.44
N VAL A 32 -15.32 0.25 -0.26
CA VAL A 32 -14.03 -0.33 0.08
C VAL A 32 -13.60 0.20 1.44
N LYS A 33 -13.18 -0.73 2.30
CA LYS A 33 -12.82 -0.45 3.69
C LYS A 33 -11.38 -0.88 3.96
N ILE A 34 -10.66 -0.03 4.66
CA ILE A 34 -9.24 -0.16 4.97
C ILE A 34 -9.12 -0.41 6.47
N ASP A 35 -8.37 -1.41 6.86
CA ASP A 35 -8.16 -1.76 8.28
C ASP A 35 -6.77 -1.41 8.80
N SER A 36 -5.83 -1.11 7.91
CA SER A 36 -4.46 -0.82 8.27
C SER A 36 -3.73 -0.08 7.16
N PHE A 37 -2.59 0.51 7.53
CA PHE A 37 -1.62 1.06 6.60
C PHE A 37 -0.28 0.39 6.81
N LEU A 38 0.36 0.01 5.71
CA LEU A 38 1.78 -0.30 5.70
C LEU A 38 2.54 0.96 5.25
N ILE A 39 3.36 1.50 6.14
CA ILE A 39 4.04 2.78 5.92
C ILE A 39 5.55 2.56 5.90
N GLN A 40 6.23 3.14 4.90
CA GLN A 40 7.68 3.24 4.87
C GLN A 40 8.11 4.62 5.40
N PHE A 41 9.06 4.63 6.31
CA PHE A 41 9.73 5.83 6.80
C PHE A 41 11.21 5.88 6.37
N GLU A 42 11.77 7.09 6.39
CA GLU A 42 13.20 7.35 6.17
C GLU A 42 14.07 6.57 7.17
N ASN A 43 15.29 6.33 6.74
CA ASN A 43 16.24 5.53 7.51
C ASN A 43 16.56 6.18 8.86
N GLY A 44 16.41 5.41 9.93
CA GLY A 44 16.68 5.87 11.30
C GLY A 44 15.49 6.50 12.01
N THR A 45 14.32 6.60 11.36
CA THR A 45 13.08 7.00 12.03
C THR A 45 12.75 6.01 13.14
N THR A 46 12.56 6.48 14.36
CA THR A 46 12.27 5.66 15.53
C THR A 46 10.77 5.51 15.77
N GLU A 47 10.34 4.45 16.46
CA GLU A 47 8.92 4.25 16.78
C GLU A 47 8.30 5.43 17.56
N PRO A 48 8.99 6.08 18.53
CA PRO A 48 8.48 7.31 19.15
C PRO A 48 8.28 8.46 18.17
N GLU A 49 9.16 8.63 17.18
CA GLU A 49 9.00 9.63 16.12
C GLU A 49 7.81 9.29 15.21
N VAL A 50 7.65 8.02 14.84
CA VAL A 50 6.47 7.55 14.08
C VAL A 50 5.19 7.89 14.83
N LYS A 51 5.13 7.59 16.14
CA LYS A 51 3.98 7.92 16.98
C LYS A 51 3.71 9.43 17.00
N ALA A 52 4.74 10.25 17.20
CA ALA A 52 4.62 11.71 17.18
C ALA A 52 4.14 12.24 15.83
N ILE A 53 4.59 11.65 14.71
CA ILE A 53 4.10 11.97 13.37
C ILE A 53 2.59 11.67 13.31
N LEU A 54 2.17 10.44 13.61
CA LEU A 54 0.78 10.00 13.48
C LEU A 54 -0.18 10.76 14.42
N GLU A 55 0.26 11.16 15.62
CA GLU A 55 -0.52 11.96 16.56
C GLU A 55 -0.86 13.36 16.03
N ASN A 56 -0.08 13.91 15.10
CA ASN A 56 -0.35 15.20 14.47
C ASN A 56 -1.44 15.14 13.39
N TYR A 57 -1.90 13.95 13.02
CA TYR A 57 -2.90 13.74 11.96
C TYR A 57 -4.18 13.12 12.52
N ASN A 58 -5.32 13.40 11.86
CA ASN A 58 -6.60 12.81 12.26
C ASN A 58 -6.73 11.39 11.72
N MET A 59 -6.33 10.43 12.54
CA MET A 59 -6.37 8.99 12.24
C MET A 59 -7.78 8.37 12.32
N THR A 60 -8.83 9.14 12.66
CA THR A 60 -10.25 8.73 12.72
C THR A 60 -10.62 7.71 13.81
N LEU A 61 -9.78 6.71 14.07
CA LEU A 61 -9.96 5.63 15.04
C LEU A 61 -8.71 5.45 15.90
N ASN A 62 -8.84 4.72 17.01
CA ASN A 62 -7.67 4.22 17.74
C ASN A 62 -6.93 3.20 16.88
N TYR A 63 -5.60 3.19 16.98
CA TYR A 63 -4.73 2.32 16.21
C TYR A 63 -3.58 1.78 17.06
N SER A 64 -2.99 0.68 16.62
CA SER A 64 -1.72 0.16 17.09
C SER A 64 -0.62 0.40 16.04
N ILE A 65 0.62 0.51 16.51
CA ILE A 65 1.81 0.65 15.67
C ILE A 65 2.69 -0.58 15.94
N ASP A 66 3.15 -1.24 14.89
CA ASP A 66 4.20 -2.23 14.94
C ASP A 66 5.27 -1.88 13.91
N CYS A 67 6.44 -1.43 14.36
CA CYS A 67 7.56 -1.10 13.51
C CYS A 67 8.56 -2.26 13.44
N ASN A 68 8.30 -3.21 12.55
CA ASN A 68 9.18 -4.33 12.27
C ASN A 68 9.60 -4.31 10.79
N SER A 69 10.90 -4.51 10.52
CA SER A 69 11.42 -4.63 9.16
C SER A 69 10.79 -5.77 8.35
N ASP A 70 10.26 -6.80 9.03
CA ASP A 70 9.59 -7.94 8.40
C ASP A 70 8.18 -7.61 7.90
N ASN A 71 7.64 -6.44 8.24
CA ASN A 71 6.29 -6.03 7.80
C ASN A 71 6.23 -5.70 6.29
N GLY A 72 7.38 -5.49 5.64
CA GLY A 72 7.47 -5.14 4.23
C GLY A 72 8.38 -6.07 3.42
N GLY A 73 8.36 -5.89 2.09
CA GLY A 73 9.14 -6.75 1.19
C GLY A 73 10.63 -6.41 1.11
N TYR A 74 10.98 -5.13 1.00
CA TYR A 74 12.36 -4.69 0.83
C TYR A 74 12.91 -4.06 2.10
N LYS A 75 14.11 -4.49 2.52
CA LYS A 75 14.81 -3.89 3.65
C LYS A 75 15.61 -2.65 3.28
N TYR A 76 16.18 -2.63 2.08
CA TYR A 76 17.13 -1.60 1.66
C TYR A 76 16.58 -0.75 0.52
N TYR A 77 17.05 0.49 0.45
CA TYR A 77 16.84 1.37 -0.69
C TYR A 77 18.02 2.30 -0.94
N ILE A 78 18.01 2.93 -2.10
CA ILE A 78 18.84 4.09 -2.41
C ILE A 78 17.94 5.29 -2.73
N LYS A 79 18.41 6.48 -2.36
CA LYS A 79 17.77 7.76 -2.67
C LYS A 79 18.67 8.50 -3.63
N VAL A 80 18.18 8.79 -4.82
CA VAL A 80 18.96 9.40 -5.91
C VAL A 80 18.29 10.68 -6.33
N ASP A 81 19.05 11.75 -6.51
CA ASP A 81 18.54 12.99 -7.06
C ASP A 81 17.99 12.75 -8.49
N LYS A 82 16.84 13.35 -8.83
CA LYS A 82 16.24 13.23 -10.16
C LYS A 82 17.19 13.68 -11.27
N ASP A 83 18.04 14.67 -11.01
CA ASP A 83 18.99 15.19 -11.99
C ASP A 83 20.17 14.24 -12.20
N ASP A 84 20.56 13.47 -11.18
CA ASP A 84 21.65 12.48 -11.24
C ASP A 84 21.18 11.15 -11.85
N MET A 85 19.87 10.87 -11.84
CA MET A 85 19.29 9.59 -12.28
C MET A 85 19.74 9.13 -13.68
N PRO A 86 19.80 9.99 -14.72
CA PRO A 86 20.26 9.58 -16.05
C PRO A 86 21.67 9.00 -16.04
N ASP A 87 22.59 9.60 -15.28
CA ASP A 87 23.99 9.16 -15.21
C ASP A 87 24.14 7.88 -14.39
N VAL A 88 23.40 7.75 -13.28
CA VAL A 88 23.38 6.52 -12.46
C VAL A 88 22.83 5.33 -13.26
N VAL A 89 21.79 5.55 -14.08
CA VAL A 89 21.21 4.50 -14.96
C VAL A 89 22.17 4.14 -16.09
N LYS A 90 22.81 5.15 -16.72
CA LYS A 90 23.80 4.94 -17.78
C LYS A 90 24.98 4.09 -17.29
N ASP A 91 25.44 4.35 -16.07
CA ASP A 91 26.48 3.57 -15.41
C ASP A 91 26.07 2.11 -15.16
N GLY A 92 24.79 1.87 -14.89
CA GLY A 92 24.22 0.54 -15.03
C GLY A 92 23.30 0.08 -13.91
N LEU A 93 22.76 0.98 -13.08
CA LEU A 93 21.89 0.64 -11.94
C LEU A 93 20.76 -0.36 -12.29
N LYS A 94 20.28 -0.37 -13.53
CA LYS A 94 19.19 -1.25 -14.01
C LYS A 94 19.64 -2.41 -14.92
N LYS A 95 20.95 -2.65 -15.05
CA LYS A 95 21.49 -3.68 -15.95
C LYS A 95 21.38 -5.09 -15.37
N ASP A 96 21.43 -5.21 -14.04
CA ASP A 96 21.23 -6.50 -13.36
C ASP A 96 19.84 -6.57 -12.72
N LYS A 97 19.05 -7.55 -13.16
CA LYS A 97 17.73 -7.86 -12.60
C LYS A 97 17.76 -8.25 -11.12
N ASN A 98 18.93 -8.61 -10.60
CA ASN A 98 19.10 -9.00 -9.21
C ASN A 98 19.21 -7.80 -8.28
N TRP A 99 19.45 -6.58 -8.79
CA TRP A 99 19.65 -5.40 -7.94
C TRP A 99 18.33 -4.75 -7.51
N THR A 100 17.37 -4.73 -8.42
CA THR A 100 16.01 -4.22 -8.21
C THR A 100 15.03 -5.29 -8.67
N ASP A 101 14.16 -5.81 -7.83
CA ASP A 101 13.12 -6.73 -8.32
C ASP A 101 11.95 -5.94 -8.92
N SER A 102 11.46 -6.48 -10.03
CA SER A 102 10.35 -5.96 -10.81
C SER A 102 9.05 -5.72 -10.02
N GLY A 103 8.86 -6.38 -8.88
CA GLY A 103 7.65 -6.30 -8.07
C GLY A 103 7.48 -5.02 -7.26
N SER A 104 8.53 -4.23 -7.04
CA SER A 104 8.45 -2.94 -6.33
C SER A 104 9.07 -1.83 -7.16
N PRO A 105 8.26 -1.09 -7.93
CA PRO A 105 8.78 -0.01 -8.76
C PRO A 105 9.39 1.08 -7.88
N SER A 106 10.40 1.76 -8.41
CA SER A 106 10.88 3.02 -7.84
C SER A 106 9.75 4.04 -7.80
N PHE A 107 9.76 4.90 -6.79
CA PHE A 107 8.79 5.99 -6.64
C PHE A 107 9.52 7.31 -6.40
N THR A 108 8.81 8.43 -6.56
CA THR A 108 9.40 9.77 -6.41
C THR A 108 8.93 10.42 -5.12
N LYS A 109 9.86 11.06 -4.39
CA LYS A 109 9.57 11.86 -3.20
C LYS A 109 10.33 13.17 -3.29
N GLY A 110 9.62 14.29 -3.47
CA GLY A 110 10.24 15.58 -3.74
C GLY A 110 11.13 15.51 -4.99
N ASP A 111 12.39 15.92 -4.87
CA ASP A 111 13.38 15.90 -5.96
C ASP A 111 14.14 14.58 -6.07
N TYR A 112 13.73 13.56 -5.32
CA TYR A 112 14.41 12.28 -5.31
C TYR A 112 13.60 11.17 -5.96
N VAL A 113 14.31 10.21 -6.52
CA VAL A 113 13.80 8.89 -6.86
C VAL A 113 14.29 7.89 -5.82
N ILE A 114 13.35 7.18 -5.20
CA ILE A 114 13.60 6.14 -4.21
C ILE A 114 13.55 4.79 -4.93
N TYR A 115 14.63 4.03 -4.84
CA TYR A 115 14.72 2.67 -5.38
C TYR A 115 14.84 1.67 -4.24
N PRO A 116 13.84 0.82 -4.01
CA PRO A 116 14.03 -0.41 -3.26
C PRO A 116 15.10 -1.27 -3.94
N VAL A 117 16.03 -1.83 -3.15
CA VAL A 117 17.11 -2.68 -3.65
C VAL A 117 17.21 -3.96 -2.84
N THR A 118 17.57 -5.05 -3.50
CA THR A 118 17.64 -6.38 -2.88
C THR A 118 18.84 -6.49 -1.92
N GLU A 119 18.79 -7.46 -1.01
CA GLU A 119 19.95 -7.80 -0.18
C GLU A 119 21.15 -8.29 -1.01
N GLN A 120 20.91 -8.94 -2.15
CA GLN A 120 21.98 -9.32 -3.07
C GLN A 120 22.71 -8.09 -3.64
N ALA A 121 21.97 -7.02 -3.97
CA ALA A 121 22.53 -5.79 -4.51
C ALA A 121 23.59 -5.18 -3.58
N ILE A 122 23.32 -5.15 -2.28
CA ILE A 122 24.21 -4.49 -1.31
C ILE A 122 25.52 -5.25 -1.07
N HIS A 123 25.63 -6.48 -1.59
CA HIS A 123 26.85 -7.29 -1.59
C HIS A 123 27.52 -7.35 -2.97
N ASP A 124 26.89 -6.80 -4.01
CA ASP A 124 27.42 -6.78 -5.37
C ASP A 124 28.44 -5.65 -5.54
N LYS A 125 29.68 -6.02 -5.89
CA LYS A 125 30.77 -5.06 -6.06
C LYS A 125 30.49 -4.01 -7.15
N ASN A 126 29.87 -4.40 -8.27
CA ASN A 126 29.58 -3.47 -9.37
C ASN A 126 28.49 -2.47 -8.95
N PHE A 127 27.46 -2.94 -8.24
CA PHE A 127 26.43 -2.08 -7.66
C PHE A 127 27.05 -1.05 -6.71
N LEU A 128 27.88 -1.50 -5.76
CA LEU A 128 28.55 -0.63 -4.80
C LEU A 128 29.52 0.36 -5.47
N GLU A 129 30.20 -0.03 -6.55
CA GLU A 129 31.05 0.87 -7.32
C GLU A 129 30.26 1.98 -8.02
N ILE A 130 29.06 1.69 -8.55
CA ILE A 130 28.16 2.70 -9.10
C ILE A 130 27.78 3.69 -7.99
N LEU A 131 27.30 3.20 -6.84
CA LEU A 131 26.88 4.06 -5.74
C LEU A 131 28.03 4.96 -5.26
N LYS A 132 29.25 4.42 -5.15
CA LYS A 132 30.44 5.18 -4.74
C LYS A 132 30.78 6.31 -5.71
N ARG A 133 30.69 6.09 -7.03
CA ARG A 133 30.97 7.12 -8.04
C ARG A 133 30.00 8.30 -7.96
N HIS A 134 28.75 8.01 -7.64
CA HIS A 134 27.67 9.01 -7.53
C HIS A 134 27.43 9.48 -6.09
N ASN A 135 28.27 9.09 -5.13
CA ASN A 135 28.13 9.42 -3.71
C ASN A 135 26.75 9.04 -3.12
N ILE A 136 26.16 7.95 -3.60
CA ILE A 136 24.86 7.46 -3.14
C ILE A 136 25.07 6.48 -1.99
N GLN A 137 24.25 6.58 -0.96
CA GLN A 137 24.27 5.68 0.18
C GLN A 137 23.11 4.68 0.13
N VAL A 138 23.40 3.44 0.50
CA VAL A 138 22.36 2.46 0.81
C VAL A 138 21.77 2.81 2.18
N LYS A 139 20.45 2.85 2.24
CA LYS A 139 19.66 3.13 3.43
C LYS A 139 18.74 1.95 3.74
N THR A 140 18.26 1.86 4.98
CA THR A 140 17.23 0.89 5.38
C THR A 140 15.87 1.56 5.52
N PHE A 141 14.82 0.93 5.01
CA PHE A 141 13.46 1.36 5.29
C PHE A 141 13.13 1.08 6.76
N VAL A 142 12.38 1.98 7.37
CA VAL A 142 11.66 1.68 8.61
C VAL A 142 10.22 1.39 8.23
N TRP A 143 9.83 0.13 8.33
CA TRP A 143 8.48 -0.33 8.03
C TRP A 143 7.64 -0.32 9.30
N CYS A 144 6.46 0.31 9.23
CA CYS A 144 5.50 0.26 10.32
C CYS A 144 4.12 -0.12 9.79
N LEU A 145 3.51 -1.10 10.46
CA LEU A 145 2.12 -1.44 10.30
C LEU A 145 1.30 -0.62 11.29
N VAL A 146 0.41 0.22 10.77
CA VAL A 146 -0.54 1.00 11.55
C VAL A 146 -1.91 0.33 11.41
N SER A 147 -2.34 -0.39 12.44
CA SER A 147 -3.55 -1.21 12.39
C SER A 147 -4.68 -0.59 13.21
N TYR A 148 -5.86 -0.46 12.61
CA TYR A 148 -7.09 -0.14 13.34
C TYR A 148 -7.68 -1.36 14.04
N ARG A 149 -7.32 -2.58 13.60
CA ARG A 149 -7.76 -3.80 14.28
C ARG A 149 -7.24 -3.81 15.70
N ASP A 150 -8.16 -3.99 16.65
CA ASP A 150 -7.80 -4.38 18.00
C ASP A 150 -7.12 -5.77 17.97
N ASN A 151 -6.25 -6.04 18.95
CA ASN A 151 -5.66 -7.37 19.17
C ASN A 151 -6.75 -8.43 19.48
N SER A 152 -7.98 -8.00 19.74
CA SER A 152 -9.13 -8.86 19.99
C SER A 152 -9.73 -9.40 18.67
N THR A 153 -9.22 -10.55 18.24
CA THR A 153 -9.79 -11.49 17.25
C THR A 153 -9.64 -11.15 15.75
N ARG A 154 -9.20 -12.16 15.00
CA ARG A 154 -8.91 -12.18 13.54
C ARG A 154 -10.11 -11.89 12.62
N TYR A 155 -11.28 -11.56 13.19
CA TYR A 155 -12.56 -11.50 12.48
C TYR A 155 -13.38 -10.31 12.96
N ASP A 156 -12.83 -9.09 12.88
CA ASP A 156 -13.70 -7.94 12.64
C ASP A 156 -14.24 -8.07 11.20
N VAL A 157 -15.32 -8.85 11.06
CA VAL A 157 -16.07 -8.99 9.81
C VAL A 157 -17.12 -7.88 9.69
N LEU A 158 -17.22 -6.96 10.65
CA LEU A 158 -18.32 -5.99 10.74
C LEU A 158 -17.89 -4.54 10.46
N GLY A 159 -16.61 -4.32 10.15
CA GLY A 159 -16.08 -3.04 9.72
C GLY A 159 -16.13 -1.97 10.81
N LYS A 160 -16.02 -2.36 12.09
CA LYS A 160 -15.95 -1.40 13.21
C LYS A 160 -14.58 -0.76 13.33
N ASN A 161 -13.55 -1.51 12.99
CA ASN A 161 -12.15 -1.11 13.00
C ASN A 161 -11.64 -0.95 11.56
N CYS A 162 -12.48 -0.44 10.67
CA CYS A 162 -12.08 -0.09 9.31
C CYS A 162 -12.51 1.36 9.03
N ILE A 163 -11.72 2.08 8.25
CA ILE A 163 -12.03 3.40 7.74
C ILE A 163 -12.52 3.32 6.29
N THR A 164 -13.19 4.39 5.84
CA THR A 164 -13.62 4.51 4.44
C THR A 164 -12.42 4.74 3.53
N GLU A 165 -12.53 4.36 2.25
CA GLU A 165 -11.52 4.70 1.23
C GLU A 165 -11.26 6.21 1.14
N LYS A 166 -12.30 7.03 1.35
CA LYS A 166 -12.16 8.49 1.40
C LYS A 166 -11.26 8.95 2.54
N ASP A 167 -11.44 8.40 3.73
CA ASP A 167 -10.58 8.72 4.89
C ASP A 167 -9.17 8.18 4.70
N ALA A 168 -9.04 6.98 4.11
CA ALA A 168 -7.73 6.41 3.81
C ALA A 168 -6.94 7.28 2.84
N ASN A 169 -7.55 7.71 1.74
CA ASN A 169 -6.93 8.61 0.77
C ASN A 169 -6.56 9.97 1.38
N ARG A 170 -7.38 10.51 2.29
CA ARG A 170 -7.04 11.73 3.05
C ARG A 170 -5.77 11.51 3.88
N ILE A 171 -5.75 10.45 4.69
CA ILE A 171 -4.64 10.14 5.60
C ILE A 171 -3.35 9.87 4.81
N THR A 172 -3.41 9.09 3.73
CA THR A 172 -2.27 8.87 2.81
C THR A 172 -1.70 10.19 2.32
N ASN A 173 -2.53 11.07 1.75
CA ASN A 173 -2.08 12.35 1.21
C ASN A 173 -1.47 13.27 2.29
N GLU A 174 -2.06 13.31 3.48
CA GLU A 174 -1.58 14.13 4.60
C GLU A 174 -0.24 13.62 5.15
N LEU A 175 -0.12 12.30 5.36
CA LEU A 175 1.10 11.67 5.87
C LEU A 175 2.25 11.76 4.86
N GLU A 176 1.98 11.57 3.57
CA GLU A 176 3.00 11.68 2.52
C GLU A 176 3.48 13.12 2.30
N MET A 177 2.92 14.12 2.96
CA MET A 177 3.55 15.46 3.02
C MET A 177 4.70 15.53 4.04
N ASN A 178 4.76 14.63 5.01
CA ASN A 178 5.84 14.58 5.98
C ASN A 178 7.16 14.13 5.31
N GLU A 179 8.27 14.77 5.66
CA GLU A 179 9.58 14.46 5.05
C GLU A 179 10.11 13.06 5.39
N ASN A 180 9.75 12.54 6.57
CA ASN A 180 10.17 11.23 7.04
C ASN A 180 9.27 10.10 6.55
N VAL A 181 8.09 10.40 6.01
CA VAL A 181 7.18 9.39 5.42
C VAL A 181 7.52 9.24 3.94
N LEU A 182 7.95 8.06 3.51
CA LEU A 182 8.32 7.80 2.12
C LEU A 182 7.11 7.43 1.26
N ILE A 183 6.30 6.48 1.73
CA ILE A 183 5.08 6.03 1.06
C ILE A 183 4.11 5.44 2.10
N VAL A 184 2.81 5.62 1.86
CA VAL A 184 1.73 5.07 2.69
C VAL A 184 0.87 4.17 1.83
N MET A 185 0.80 2.89 2.18
CA MET A 185 0.02 1.89 1.45
C MET A 185 -1.18 1.46 2.30
N PRO A 186 -2.42 1.81 1.90
CA PRO A 186 -3.62 1.28 2.54
C PRO A 186 -3.78 -0.21 2.25
N GLU A 187 -4.06 -1.01 3.29
CA GLU A 187 -4.34 -2.44 3.17
C GLU A 187 -5.85 -2.68 3.14
N TYR A 188 -6.33 -3.31 2.07
CA TYR A 188 -7.75 -3.48 1.77
C TYR A 188 -8.22 -4.89 2.11
N ILE A 189 -8.96 -5.06 3.21
CA ILE A 189 -9.40 -6.41 3.64
C ILE A 189 -10.89 -6.50 4.00
N CYS A 190 -11.60 -5.40 4.31
CA CYS A 190 -12.94 -5.53 4.89
C CYS A 190 -14.04 -5.74 3.81
N TYR A 191 -14.86 -6.79 3.99
CA TYR A 191 -15.92 -7.25 3.07
C TYR A 191 -17.33 -6.84 3.48
#